data_AF-A0A0F8ZG47-F1
#
_entry.id   AF-A0A0F8ZG47-F1
#
_cell.length_a   1.000
_cell.length_b   1.000
_cell.length_c   1.000
_cell.angle_alpha   90.00
_cell.angle_beta   90.00
_cell.angle_gamma   90.00
#
_symmetry.space_group_name_H-M   'P 1'
#
loop_
_entity.id
_entity.type
_entity.pdbx_description
1 polymer ?
#
loop_
_entity_poly.entity_id
_entity_poly.type
_entity_poly.pdbx_seq_one_letter_code
_entity_poly.pdbx_strand_id
1 'polypeptide(L)'
;RHSSRRTIVVRISLRPDELESKAPEDVKDRARTCSVSLLSYDKRGRVFTFSVNCGNRPHDVRASLTDLDHIAMNCDCEFWQWNGPEFHAKENAYMLGSPRGTASPPDIRDPDRKYYLCKHTYAILTRLDHFVQEVSEENKDLDEDGLLLAVDQSWDRLEGVVQIPLEELEDEDIEVDWESDGEFEEEFEEEFEEEFEEEFEEEPVDETPTIEFTEEPIEPEELEEIELLEAKLEFPEEFEEEPGEEPVEEEFEEEP
;
A
#
# COMPACT_ATOMS: atom_id res chain seq x y z
N ARG A 1 -1.05 4.39 -34.89
CA ARG A 1 -0.65 3.68 -33.64
C ARG A 1 -0.28 4.75 -32.62
N HIS A 2 -1.28 5.33 -31.96
CA HIS A 2 -1.04 6.40 -30.99
C HIS A 2 -0.49 5.78 -29.71
N SER A 3 0.78 6.07 -29.44
CA SER A 3 1.42 5.81 -28.18
C SER A 3 0.75 6.71 -27.14
N SER A 4 -0.23 6.14 -26.43
CA SER A 4 -0.86 6.80 -25.28
C SER A 4 0.25 7.09 -24.28
N ARG A 5 0.60 8.38 -24.13
CA ARG A 5 1.49 8.85 -23.08
C ARG A 5 0.79 8.53 -21.76
N ARG A 6 1.17 7.40 -21.14
CA ARG A 6 0.86 7.16 -19.74
C ARG A 6 1.55 8.27 -18.96
N THR A 7 0.78 9.27 -18.55
CA THR A 7 1.17 10.16 -17.47
C THR A 7 1.49 9.25 -16.29
N ILE A 8 2.78 9.14 -15.97
CA ILE A 8 3.25 8.48 -14.77
C ILE A 8 2.81 9.42 -13.65
N VAL A 9 1.59 9.20 -13.16
CA VAL A 9 1.13 9.82 -11.92
C VAL A 9 2.05 9.23 -10.87
N VAL A 10 3.04 10.02 -10.44
CA VAL A 10 3.88 9.70 -9.29
C VAL A 10 2.93 9.69 -8.09
N ARG A 11 2.49 8.49 -7.73
CA ARG A 11 1.65 8.26 -6.58
C ARG A 11 2.60 8.23 -5.40
N ILE A 12 2.47 9.21 -4.51
CA ILE A 12 3.13 9.20 -3.20
C ILE A 12 2.46 8.07 -2.42
N SER A 13 2.93 6.85 -2.60
CA SER A 13 2.65 5.74 -1.70
C SER A 13 3.34 6.04 -0.37
N LEU A 14 2.71 5.67 0.75
CA LEU A 14 3.37 5.74 2.06
C LEU A 14 4.34 4.58 2.21
N ARG A 15 5.38 4.80 3.01
CA ARG A 15 6.33 3.73 3.34
C ARG A 15 5.73 2.75 4.36
N PRO A 16 6.15 1.46 4.35
CA PRO A 16 5.68 0.48 5.33
C PRO A 16 5.80 0.93 6.79
N ASP A 17 6.94 1.51 7.17
CA ASP A 17 7.24 2.07 8.50
C ASP A 17 6.30 3.23 8.87
N GLU A 18 5.99 4.11 7.92
CA GLU A 18 5.04 5.20 8.12
C GLU A 18 3.59 4.69 8.31
N LEU A 19 3.21 3.63 7.61
CA LEU A 19 1.90 3.01 7.77
C LEU A 19 1.80 2.26 9.11
N GLU A 20 2.88 1.62 9.52
CA GLU A 20 2.93 0.87 10.77
C GLU A 20 2.81 1.79 12.00
N SER A 21 3.55 2.90 12.01
CA SER A 21 3.50 3.90 13.08
C SER A 21 2.13 4.58 13.22
N LYS A 22 1.34 4.64 12.14
CA LYS A 22 -0.03 5.17 12.15
C LYS A 22 -1.09 4.16 12.58
N ALA A 23 -0.75 2.87 12.70
CA ALA A 23 -1.70 1.87 13.17
C ALA A 23 -1.90 2.01 14.69
N PRO A 24 -3.15 2.13 15.18
CA PRO A 24 -3.38 2.19 16.63
C PRO A 24 -3.09 0.83 17.28
N GLU A 25 -2.64 0.84 18.54
CA GLU A 25 -2.22 -0.35 19.29
C GLU A 25 -3.29 -1.46 19.32
N ASP A 26 -4.57 -1.09 19.39
CA ASP A 26 -5.66 -2.07 19.37
C ASP A 26 -5.75 -2.85 18.05
N VAL A 27 -5.35 -2.25 16.92
CA VAL A 27 -5.23 -2.93 15.62
C VAL A 27 -4.02 -3.86 15.63
N LYS A 28 -2.87 -3.40 16.15
CA LYS A 28 -1.64 -4.19 16.27
C LYS A 28 -1.87 -5.45 17.10
N ASP A 29 -2.45 -5.31 18.30
CA ASP A 29 -2.77 -6.41 19.19
C ASP A 29 -3.69 -7.45 18.56
N ARG A 30 -4.75 -6.99 17.87
CA ARG A 30 -5.70 -7.89 17.21
C ARG A 30 -5.09 -8.59 16.00
N ALA A 31 -4.13 -7.98 15.32
CA ALA A 31 -3.45 -8.58 14.18
C ALA A 31 -2.58 -9.78 14.59
N ARG A 32 -2.09 -9.84 15.84
CA ARG A 32 -1.31 -10.97 16.38
C ARG A 32 -2.07 -12.30 16.34
N THR A 33 -3.40 -12.26 16.36
CA THR A 33 -4.26 -13.45 16.31
C THR A 33 -4.53 -13.95 14.89
N CYS A 34 -4.03 -13.26 13.88
CA CYS A 34 -4.25 -13.58 12.49
C CYS A 34 -3.24 -14.60 11.98
N SER A 35 -3.71 -15.65 11.31
CA SER A 35 -2.89 -16.50 10.46
C SER A 35 -2.92 -16.00 9.03
N VAL A 36 -1.76 -15.98 8.39
CA VAL A 36 -1.58 -15.52 7.01
C VAL A 36 -1.16 -16.69 6.14
N SER A 37 -1.79 -16.83 4.98
CA SER A 37 -1.39 -17.77 3.94
C SER A 37 -1.36 -17.08 2.59
N LEU A 38 -0.25 -17.21 1.86
CA LEU A 38 -0.16 -16.73 0.48
C LEU A 38 -1.04 -17.59 -0.44
N LEU A 39 -1.89 -16.95 -1.24
CA LEU A 39 -2.74 -17.60 -2.25
C LEU A 39 -2.11 -17.54 -3.64
N SER A 40 -1.57 -16.38 -4.02
CA SER A 40 -0.97 -16.18 -5.34
C SER A 40 -0.01 -15.01 -5.37
N TYR A 41 0.91 -15.05 -6.34
CA TYR A 41 1.85 -13.97 -6.62
C TYR A 41 1.87 -13.63 -8.12
N ASP A 42 1.54 -12.39 -8.46
CA ASP A 42 1.71 -11.86 -9.82
C ASP A 42 3.01 -11.08 -9.95
N LYS A 43 4.02 -11.72 -10.54
CA LYS A 43 5.35 -11.15 -10.78
C LYS A 43 5.34 -9.86 -11.60
N ARG A 44 4.35 -9.65 -12.49
CA ARG A 44 4.35 -8.48 -13.38
C ARG A 44 4.03 -7.19 -12.65
N GLY A 45 3.16 -7.26 -11.65
CA GLY A 45 2.80 -6.11 -10.81
C GLY A 45 3.28 -6.24 -9.38
N ARG A 46 4.12 -7.25 -9.08
CA ARG A 46 4.52 -7.68 -7.73
C ARG A 46 3.35 -7.68 -6.77
N VAL A 47 2.23 -8.25 -7.21
CA VAL A 47 0.98 -8.29 -6.44
C VAL A 47 0.87 -9.61 -5.72
N PHE A 48 0.95 -9.55 -4.41
CA PHE A 48 0.72 -10.66 -3.50
C PHE A 48 -0.76 -10.70 -3.13
N THR A 49 -1.37 -11.88 -3.21
CA THR A 49 -2.71 -12.12 -2.70
C THR A 49 -2.62 -13.10 -1.56
N PHE A 50 -3.09 -12.70 -0.39
CA PHE A 50 -3.09 -13.48 0.83
C PHE A 50 -4.51 -13.76 1.30
N SER A 51 -4.71 -14.92 1.92
CA SER A 51 -5.86 -15.19 2.78
C SER A 51 -5.45 -15.01 4.23
N VAL A 52 -6.18 -14.17 4.95
CA VAL A 52 -5.91 -13.85 6.36
C VAL A 52 -7.06 -14.30 7.23
N ASN A 53 -6.80 -15.20 8.18
CA ASN A 53 -7.81 -15.72 9.11
C ASN A 53 -7.50 -15.30 10.55
N CYS A 54 -8.37 -14.50 11.16
CA CYS A 54 -8.24 -14.07 12.55
C CYS A 54 -9.39 -14.59 13.44
N GLY A 55 -9.81 -15.85 13.22
CA GLY A 55 -10.81 -16.57 14.04
C GLY A 55 -12.27 -16.45 13.61
N ASN A 56 -12.56 -15.58 12.63
CA ASN A 56 -13.90 -15.43 12.06
C ASN A 56 -13.96 -16.14 10.69
N ARG A 57 -14.06 -15.34 9.63
CA ARG A 57 -13.93 -15.79 8.24
C ARG A 57 -12.55 -15.39 7.70
N PRO A 58 -11.96 -16.18 6.80
CA PRO A 58 -10.80 -15.74 6.05
C PRO A 58 -11.17 -14.53 5.18
N HIS A 59 -10.21 -13.63 5.03
CA HIS A 59 -10.34 -12.38 4.29
C HIS A 59 -9.21 -12.28 3.27
N ASP A 60 -9.56 -11.90 2.04
CA ASP A 60 -8.57 -11.72 0.99
C ASP A 60 -7.94 -10.33 1.09
N VAL A 61 -6.61 -10.32 1.20
CA VAL A 61 -5.78 -9.12 1.23
C VAL A 61 -4.85 -9.13 0.04
N ARG A 62 -4.85 -8.05 -0.72
CA ARG A 62 -3.93 -7.84 -1.84
C ARG A 62 -2.93 -6.76 -1.47
N ALA A 63 -1.66 -7.02 -1.67
CA ALA A 63 -0.58 -6.08 -1.44
C ALA A 63 0.32 -6.03 -2.68
N SER A 64 0.83 -4.86 -3.03
CA SER A 64 1.72 -4.65 -4.17
C SER A 64 2.90 -3.81 -3.73
N LEU A 65 4.11 -4.30 -4.04
CA LEU A 65 5.34 -3.56 -3.83
C LEU A 65 5.68 -2.83 -5.13
N THR A 66 5.56 -1.50 -5.12
CA THR A 66 5.94 -0.69 -6.29
C THR A 66 7.47 -0.65 -6.40
N ASP A 67 8.09 -0.41 -5.26
CA ASP A 67 9.52 -0.54 -4.97
C ASP A 67 9.67 -1.12 -3.54
N LEU A 68 10.88 -1.08 -2.98
CA LEU A 68 11.14 -1.62 -1.64
C LEU A 68 10.54 -0.75 -0.52
N ASP A 69 10.40 0.56 -0.79
CA ASP A 69 9.95 1.55 0.18
C ASP A 69 8.46 1.84 0.09
N HIS A 70 7.75 1.32 -0.93
CA HIS A 70 6.38 1.72 -1.21
C HIS A 70 5.44 0.54 -1.40
N ILE A 71 4.37 0.54 -0.59
CA ILE A 71 3.35 -0.51 -0.60
C ILE A 71 1.96 0.06 -0.95
N ALA A 72 1.22 -0.68 -1.78
CA ALA A 72 -0.20 -0.45 -2.01
C ALA A 72 -1.01 -1.67 -1.55
N MET A 73 -2.15 -1.44 -0.89
CA MET A 73 -2.95 -2.52 -0.29
C MET A 73 -4.46 -2.39 -0.56
N ASN A 74 -5.15 -3.53 -0.47
CA ASN A 74 -6.60 -3.65 -0.52
C ASN A 74 -7.03 -4.85 0.34
N CYS A 75 -8.12 -4.71 1.10
CA CYS A 75 -8.71 -5.80 1.86
C CYS A 75 -10.22 -5.89 1.62
N ASP A 76 -10.76 -7.10 1.60
CA ASP A 76 -12.18 -7.37 1.42
C ASP A 76 -13.05 -7.20 2.69
N CYS A 77 -12.43 -6.87 3.83
CA CYS A 77 -13.15 -6.79 5.09
C CYS A 77 -13.98 -5.51 5.22
N GLU A 78 -15.12 -5.59 5.91
CA GLU A 78 -16.01 -4.44 6.11
C GLU A 78 -15.33 -3.32 6.90
N PHE A 79 -14.40 -3.64 7.79
CA PHE A 79 -13.63 -2.64 8.53
C PHE A 79 -12.79 -1.79 7.57
N TRP A 80 -12.10 -2.42 6.61
CA TRP A 80 -11.32 -1.70 5.59
C TRP A 80 -12.22 -0.73 4.82
N GLN A 81 -13.36 -1.25 4.35
CA GLN A 81 -14.31 -0.51 3.50
C GLN A 81 -14.95 0.68 4.21
N TRP A 82 -15.27 0.57 5.50
CA TRP A 82 -16.18 1.51 6.17
C TRP A 82 -15.62 2.24 7.38
N ASN A 83 -14.48 1.80 7.93
CA ASN A 83 -13.98 2.33 9.21
C ASN A 83 -12.73 3.21 9.05
N GLY A 84 -12.46 3.73 7.84
CA GLY A 84 -11.36 4.67 7.59
C GLY A 84 -10.24 4.16 6.68
N PRO A 85 -9.79 2.88 6.73
CA PRO A 85 -8.62 2.46 5.96
C PRO A 85 -8.76 2.67 4.45
N GLU A 86 -9.92 2.38 3.86
CA GLU A 86 -10.16 2.64 2.44
C GLU A 86 -10.11 4.14 2.09
N PHE A 87 -10.64 5.00 2.95
CA PHE A 87 -10.56 6.45 2.76
C PHE A 87 -9.10 6.94 2.79
N HIS A 88 -8.34 6.55 3.82
CA HIS A 88 -6.93 6.92 3.95
C HIS A 88 -6.05 6.34 2.84
N ALA A 89 -6.33 5.11 2.39
CA ALA A 89 -5.63 4.49 1.26
C ALA A 89 -5.79 5.30 -0.03
N LYS A 90 -7.00 5.83 -0.26
CA LYS A 90 -7.26 6.69 -1.41
C LYS A 90 -6.59 8.06 -1.27
N GLU A 91 -6.70 8.68 -0.11
CA GLU A 91 -6.16 10.01 0.17
C GLU A 91 -4.63 10.05 0.12
N ASN A 92 -3.97 9.02 0.66
CA ASN A 92 -2.50 8.90 0.73
C ASN A 92 -1.94 7.94 -0.34
N ALA A 93 -2.70 7.72 -1.42
CA ALA A 93 -2.31 6.96 -2.61
C ALA A 93 -1.67 5.56 -2.40
N TYR A 94 -1.94 4.88 -1.28
CA TYR A 94 -1.57 3.47 -1.05
C TYR A 94 -2.72 2.49 -1.32
N MET A 95 -3.78 2.91 -2.01
CA MET A 95 -4.87 2.04 -2.43
C MET A 95 -4.48 1.20 -3.65
N LEU A 96 -4.59 -0.13 -3.51
CA LEU A 96 -4.43 -1.04 -4.63
C LEU A 96 -5.76 -1.24 -5.37
N GLY A 97 -5.84 -0.72 -6.59
CA GLY A 97 -7.01 -0.83 -7.47
C GLY A 97 -8.10 0.19 -7.18
N SER A 98 -9.35 -0.14 -7.51
CA SER A 98 -10.51 0.70 -7.24
C SER A 98 -11.03 0.47 -5.81
N PRO A 99 -11.60 1.50 -5.17
CA PRO A 99 -12.27 1.32 -3.88
C PRO A 99 -13.45 0.34 -4.03
N ARG A 100 -13.66 -0.47 -2.99
CA ARG A 100 -14.80 -1.40 -2.90
C ARG A 100 -16.02 -0.72 -2.31
N GLY A 101 -15.81 0.23 -1.39
CA GLY A 101 -16.84 1.10 -0.84
C GLY A 101 -16.91 2.43 -1.58
N THR A 102 -17.35 3.45 -0.85
CA THR A 102 -17.41 4.83 -1.36
C THR A 102 -16.07 5.55 -1.24
N ALA A 103 -15.13 5.03 -0.44
CA ALA A 103 -13.93 5.75 0.00
C ALA A 103 -14.23 7.20 0.44
N SER A 104 -15.37 7.40 1.10
CA SER A 104 -15.79 8.68 1.65
C SER A 104 -15.25 8.87 3.07
N PRO A 105 -15.10 10.11 3.55
CA PRO A 105 -14.70 10.38 4.93
C PRO A 105 -15.53 9.55 5.94
N PRO A 106 -14.88 8.87 6.91
CA PRO A 106 -15.56 7.96 7.84
C PRO A 106 -16.18 8.66 9.05
N ASP A 107 -16.91 9.77 8.84
CA ASP A 107 -17.34 10.70 9.89
C ASP A 107 -18.20 10.08 11.01
N ILE A 108 -18.79 8.89 10.78
CA ILE A 108 -19.63 8.16 11.74
C ILE A 108 -18.84 7.06 12.48
N ARG A 109 -18.05 6.26 11.76
CA ARG A 109 -17.39 5.06 12.32
C ARG A 109 -15.98 5.32 12.83
N ASP A 110 -15.30 6.30 12.26
CA ASP A 110 -13.98 6.77 12.65
C ASP A 110 -13.94 8.31 12.58
N PRO A 111 -14.67 9.00 13.48
CA PRO A 111 -14.74 10.47 13.46
C PRO A 111 -13.37 11.12 13.67
N ASP A 112 -12.47 10.44 14.39
CA ASP A 112 -11.12 10.91 14.70
C ASP A 112 -10.11 10.55 13.60
N ARG A 113 -10.52 9.80 12.56
CA ARG A 113 -9.69 9.41 11.41
C ARG A 113 -8.37 8.76 11.80
N LYS A 114 -8.43 7.84 12.77
CA LYS A 114 -7.25 7.17 13.32
C LYS A 114 -6.93 5.84 12.66
N TYR A 115 -7.87 5.23 11.93
CA TYR A 115 -7.66 3.89 11.38
C TYR A 115 -7.16 3.93 9.94
N TYR A 116 -5.84 3.96 9.77
CA TYR A 116 -5.19 3.86 8.44
C TYR A 116 -5.21 2.43 7.88
N LEU A 117 -5.22 1.42 8.76
CA LEU A 117 -5.14 0.01 8.41
C LEU A 117 -6.22 -0.79 9.14
N CYS A 118 -6.67 -1.89 8.53
CA CYS A 118 -7.41 -2.91 9.25
C CYS A 118 -6.42 -3.95 9.83
N LYS A 119 -6.86 -4.77 10.78
CA LYS A 119 -5.99 -5.82 11.37
C LYS A 119 -5.45 -6.81 10.34
N HIS A 120 -6.18 -7.08 9.25
CA HIS A 120 -5.73 -7.99 8.20
C HIS A 120 -4.60 -7.38 7.37
N THR A 121 -4.73 -6.10 6.97
CA THR A 121 -3.68 -5.41 6.23
C THR A 121 -2.45 -5.17 7.07
N TYR A 122 -2.61 -4.88 8.37
CA TYR A 122 -1.48 -4.78 9.29
C TYR A 122 -0.72 -6.12 9.41
N ALA A 123 -1.44 -7.23 9.57
CA ALA A 123 -0.83 -8.57 9.58
C ALA A 123 -0.02 -8.86 8.30
N ILE A 124 -0.53 -8.48 7.13
CA ILE A 124 0.21 -8.61 5.86
C ILE A 124 1.41 -7.67 5.80
N LEU A 125 1.27 -6.43 6.26
CA LEU A 125 2.34 -5.44 6.28
C LEU A 125 3.54 -5.97 7.06
N THR A 126 3.33 -6.39 8.31
CA THR A 126 4.39 -6.97 9.16
C THR A 126 5.01 -8.22 8.54
N ARG A 127 4.19 -9.10 7.93
CA ARG A 127 4.71 -10.32 7.29
C ARG A 127 5.57 -10.02 6.06
N LEU A 128 5.17 -9.05 5.25
CA LEU A 128 5.93 -8.62 4.07
C LEU A 128 7.21 -7.89 4.46
N ASP A 129 7.14 -7.03 5.47
CA ASP A 129 8.29 -6.27 5.97
C ASP A 129 9.42 -7.21 6.42
N HIS A 130 9.11 -8.19 7.29
CA HIS A 130 10.06 -9.22 7.71
C HIS A 130 10.64 -10.01 6.54
N PHE A 131 9.82 -10.33 5.54
CA PHE A 131 10.28 -11.05 4.35
C PHE A 131 11.23 -10.19 3.49
N VAL A 132 10.90 -8.91 3.28
CA VAL A 132 11.76 -7.98 2.54
C VAL A 132 13.07 -7.75 3.29
N GLN A 133 13.03 -7.64 4.62
CA GLN A 133 14.22 -7.53 5.46
C GLN A 133 15.10 -8.77 5.34
N GLU A 134 14.57 -9.98 5.51
CA GLU A 134 15.32 -11.24 5.32
C GLU A 134 16.00 -11.28 3.95
N VAL A 135 15.28 -10.95 2.88
CA VAL A 135 15.82 -10.93 1.52
C VAL A 135 16.89 -9.85 1.38
N SER A 136 16.71 -8.67 1.98
CA SER A 136 17.68 -7.58 1.95
C SER A 136 18.99 -7.96 2.65
N GLU A 137 18.91 -8.56 3.83
CA GLU A 137 20.08 -8.99 4.61
C GLU A 137 20.90 -10.07 3.88
N GLU A 138 20.22 -11.02 3.23
CA GLU A 138 20.87 -12.05 2.41
C GLU A 138 21.51 -11.48 1.13
N ASN A 139 21.04 -10.33 0.64
CA ASN A 139 21.41 -9.73 -0.64
C ASN A 139 21.96 -8.31 -0.52
N LYS A 140 22.64 -7.98 0.59
CA LYS A 140 23.19 -6.65 0.91
C LYS A 140 24.11 -6.01 -0.14
N ASP A 141 24.64 -6.82 -1.06
CA ASP A 141 25.54 -6.37 -2.13
C ASP A 141 24.79 -5.96 -3.41
N LEU A 142 23.47 -6.15 -3.46
CA LEU A 142 22.62 -5.77 -4.58
C LEU A 142 22.13 -4.34 -4.43
N ASP A 143 21.92 -3.67 -5.56
CA ASP A 143 21.16 -2.42 -5.63
C ASP A 143 19.65 -2.70 -5.48
N GLU A 144 18.85 -1.63 -5.43
CA GLU A 144 17.39 -1.71 -5.26
C GLU A 144 16.71 -2.59 -6.34
N ASP A 145 17.12 -2.45 -7.59
CA ASP A 145 16.61 -3.28 -8.69
C ASP A 145 16.98 -4.76 -8.52
N GLY A 146 18.22 -5.05 -8.09
CA GLY A 146 18.68 -6.39 -7.77
C GLY A 146 17.93 -7.00 -6.58
N LEU A 147 17.63 -6.21 -5.55
CA LEU A 147 16.83 -6.62 -4.40
C LEU A 147 15.39 -6.95 -4.80
N LEU A 148 14.75 -6.13 -5.65
CA LEU A 148 13.42 -6.45 -6.19
C LEU A 148 13.41 -7.76 -7.00
N LEU A 149 14.47 -8.02 -7.76
CA LEU A 149 14.64 -9.30 -8.46
C LEU A 149 14.86 -10.48 -7.50
N ALA A 150 15.53 -10.26 -6.37
CA ALA A 150 15.69 -11.26 -5.32
C ALA A 150 14.35 -11.57 -4.62
N VAL A 151 13.53 -10.54 -4.36
CA VAL A 151 12.15 -10.67 -3.87
C VAL A 151 11.32 -11.50 -4.86
N ASP A 152 11.40 -11.21 -6.16
CA ASP A 152 10.71 -11.96 -7.23
C ASP A 152 11.14 -13.43 -7.35
N GLN A 153 12.35 -13.75 -6.90
CA GLN A 153 12.91 -15.10 -6.90
C GLN A 153 12.58 -15.88 -5.63
N SER A 154 12.36 -15.19 -4.51
CA SER A 154 12.24 -15.79 -3.17
C SER A 154 10.81 -15.77 -2.61
N TRP A 155 9.83 -15.35 -3.42
CA TRP A 155 8.42 -15.22 -3.02
C TRP A 155 7.82 -16.54 -2.48
N ASP A 156 8.34 -17.68 -2.89
CA ASP A 156 7.91 -19.01 -2.44
C ASP A 156 8.20 -19.25 -0.95
N ARG A 157 9.11 -18.49 -0.33
CA ARG A 157 9.33 -18.48 1.13
C ARG A 157 8.13 -17.94 1.91
N LEU A 158 7.23 -17.20 1.25
CA LEU A 158 5.97 -16.77 1.83
C LEU A 158 4.87 -17.85 1.77
N GLU A 159 5.11 -18.97 1.07
CA GLU A 159 4.17 -20.10 1.06
C GLU A 159 4.11 -20.78 2.43
N GLY A 160 2.93 -21.31 2.74
CA GLY A 160 2.63 -21.92 4.03
C GLY A 160 1.77 -21.04 4.92
N VAL A 161 1.25 -21.65 5.98
CA VAL A 161 0.48 -20.93 7.01
C VAL A 161 1.46 -20.51 8.08
N VAL A 162 1.72 -19.21 8.18
CA VAL A 162 2.54 -18.64 9.23
C VAL A 162 1.61 -17.93 10.20
N GLN A 163 1.64 -18.35 11.46
CA GLN A 163 1.21 -17.48 12.55
C GLN A 163 2.31 -16.45 12.70
N ILE A 164 1.99 -15.18 12.50
CA ILE A 164 2.99 -14.11 12.59
C ILE A 164 3.54 -14.16 14.02
N PRO A 165 4.79 -14.61 14.22
CA PRO A 165 5.47 -14.31 15.45
C PRO A 165 5.83 -12.84 15.29
N LEU A 166 4.94 -11.94 15.75
CA LEU A 166 5.45 -10.68 16.22
C LEU A 166 6.31 -11.12 17.38
N GLU A 167 7.62 -11.13 17.15
CA GLU A 167 8.57 -11.27 18.22
C GLU A 167 8.02 -10.41 19.36
N GLU A 168 8.13 -10.93 20.58
CA GLU A 168 8.35 -10.03 21.68
C GLU A 168 9.55 -9.20 21.19
N LEU A 169 9.30 -8.08 20.48
CA LEU A 169 9.93 -6.82 20.81
C LEU A 169 9.61 -6.72 22.29
N GLU A 170 10.38 -7.48 23.08
CA GLU A 170 10.65 -7.20 24.44
C GLU A 170 10.83 -5.70 24.38
N ASP A 171 10.11 -5.00 25.24
CA ASP A 171 10.69 -3.81 25.80
C ASP A 171 12.08 -4.28 26.31
N GLU A 172 13.08 -4.39 25.42
CA GLU A 172 14.42 -3.94 25.72
C GLU A 172 14.12 -2.51 26.12
N ASP A 173 13.78 -2.36 27.40
CA ASP A 173 14.04 -1.20 28.19
C ASP A 173 15.46 -0.87 27.76
N ILE A 174 15.57 -0.02 26.73
CA ILE A 174 16.64 0.92 26.64
C ILE A 174 16.45 1.65 27.95
N GLU A 175 17.05 1.11 29.02
CA GLU A 175 17.48 1.83 30.18
C GLU A 175 18.40 2.89 29.57
N VAL A 176 17.79 3.95 29.05
CA VAL A 176 18.42 5.23 28.92
C VAL A 176 18.80 5.51 30.36
N ASP A 177 20.04 5.21 30.70
CA ASP A 177 20.61 5.46 32.00
C ASP A 177 20.66 6.97 32.17
N TRP A 178 19.52 7.56 32.55
CA TRP A 178 19.38 8.96 32.91
C TRP A 178 20.18 9.29 34.18
N GLU A 179 20.73 8.28 34.87
CA GLU A 179 21.64 8.43 36.01
C GLU A 179 23.12 8.31 35.63
N SER A 180 23.44 8.21 34.34
CA SER A 180 24.76 8.63 33.87
C SER A 180 24.81 10.16 33.93
N ASP A 181 24.99 10.66 35.16
CA ASP A 181 25.63 11.94 35.51
C ASP A 181 27.11 11.94 35.03
N GLY A 182 27.35 11.44 33.83
CA GLY A 182 28.57 11.65 33.11
C GLY A 182 28.62 13.13 32.86
N GLU A 183 29.56 13.79 33.52
CA GLU A 183 30.14 15.07 33.15
C GLU A 183 30.41 15.07 31.64
N PHE A 184 29.38 15.32 30.83
CA PHE A 184 29.51 15.74 29.46
C PHE A 184 29.82 17.24 29.58
N GLU A 185 31.06 17.50 30.00
CA GLU A 185 31.67 18.83 30.02
C GLU A 185 31.39 19.49 28.66
N GLU A 186 30.47 20.46 28.66
CA GLU A 186 30.61 21.85 28.19
C GLU A 186 31.66 22.21 27.10
N GLU A 187 32.15 21.30 26.27
CA GLU A 187 33.08 21.60 25.17
C GLU A 187 32.44 21.54 23.78
N PHE A 188 31.17 21.14 23.65
CA PHE A 188 30.53 21.01 22.32
C PHE A 188 29.61 22.17 21.90
N GLU A 189 29.35 23.14 22.79
CA GLU A 189 28.48 24.28 22.45
C GLU A 189 29.23 25.47 21.83
N GLU A 190 30.56 25.59 21.94
CA GLU A 190 31.27 26.76 21.40
C GLU A 190 31.80 26.59 19.96
N GLU A 191 31.86 25.37 19.40
CA GLU A 191 32.41 25.17 18.04
C GLU A 191 31.33 25.05 16.94
N PHE A 192 30.05 24.92 17.30
CA PHE A 192 28.97 24.76 16.33
C PHE A 192 28.22 26.07 15.98
N GLU A 193 28.38 27.13 16.78
CA GLU A 193 27.75 28.43 16.49
C GLU A 193 28.57 29.31 15.53
N GLU A 194 29.87 29.07 15.33
CA GLU A 194 30.69 29.94 14.46
C GLU A 194 30.67 29.57 12.96
N GLU A 195 30.18 28.39 12.56
CA GLU A 195 30.17 27.97 11.14
C GLU A 195 28.81 28.13 10.43
N PHE A 196 27.76 28.58 11.12
CA PHE A 196 26.41 28.74 10.55
C PHE A 196 25.99 30.20 10.30
N GLU A 197 26.93 31.15 10.36
CA GLU A 197 26.69 32.55 9.95
C GLU A 197 27.24 32.88 8.54
N GLU A 198 27.86 31.93 7.83
CA GLU A 198 28.25 32.14 6.43
C GLU A 198 27.06 31.98 5.48
N GLU A 199 26.48 33.14 5.14
CA GLU A 199 26.08 33.46 3.77
C GLU A 199 24.80 32.77 3.25
N PHE A 200 23.67 32.95 3.96
CA PHE A 200 22.36 32.88 3.32
C PHE A 200 22.11 34.20 2.56
N GLU A 201 22.77 34.37 1.40
CA GLU A 201 22.38 35.38 0.43
C GLU A 201 20.93 35.09 0.00
N GLU A 202 20.02 36.00 0.36
CA GLU A 202 18.63 35.96 -0.08
C GLU A 202 18.59 36.04 -1.61
N GLU A 203 18.55 34.88 -2.29
CA GLU A 203 18.26 34.86 -3.72
C GLU A 203 16.88 35.49 -3.94
N PRO A 204 16.75 36.44 -4.88
CA PRO A 204 15.47 37.07 -5.17
C PRO A 204 14.49 35.99 -5.61
N VAL A 205 13.38 35.90 -4.87
CA VAL A 205 12.26 35.00 -5.14
C VAL A 205 11.78 35.26 -6.57
N ASP A 206 12.16 34.38 -7.49
CA ASP A 206 11.80 34.49 -8.91
C ASP A 206 10.28 34.43 -9.02
N GLU A 207 9.71 35.46 -9.64
CA GLU A 207 8.27 35.63 -9.76
C GLU A 207 7.67 34.39 -10.41
N THR A 208 6.73 33.74 -9.71
CA THR A 208 6.06 32.52 -10.16
C THR A 208 5.63 32.67 -11.63
N PRO A 209 5.97 31.71 -12.51
CA PRO A 209 5.63 31.83 -13.92
C PRO A 209 4.12 31.93 -14.08
N THR A 210 3.67 33.10 -14.52
CA THR A 210 2.29 33.31 -14.94
C THR A 210 2.03 32.42 -16.14
N ILE A 211 1.38 31.29 -15.94
CA ILE A 211 0.96 30.40 -17.03
C ILE A 211 -0.17 31.10 -17.76
N GLU A 212 0.16 31.85 -18.81
CA GLU A 212 -0.81 32.37 -19.75
C GLU A 212 -1.40 31.20 -20.53
N PHE A 213 -2.60 30.76 -20.12
CA PHE A 213 -3.41 29.81 -20.89
C PHE A 213 -3.84 30.51 -22.19
N THR A 214 -3.08 30.29 -23.26
CA THR A 214 -3.53 30.58 -24.62
C THR A 214 -4.52 29.49 -25.01
N GLU A 215 -5.82 29.79 -24.88
CA GLU A 215 -6.89 28.98 -25.45
C GLU A 215 -6.81 29.11 -26.98
N GLU A 216 -6.03 28.24 -27.61
CA GLU A 216 -6.08 28.09 -29.07
C GLU A 216 -7.45 27.51 -29.45
N PRO A 217 -8.17 28.13 -30.40
CA PRO A 217 -9.47 27.64 -30.85
C PRO A 217 -9.27 26.28 -31.54
N ILE A 218 -9.91 25.25 -30.98
CA ILE A 218 -9.93 23.89 -31.52
C ILE A 218 -10.43 23.94 -32.97
N GLU A 219 -9.66 23.37 -33.89
CA GLU A 219 -10.01 23.34 -35.30
C GLU A 219 -11.24 22.46 -35.54
N PRO A 220 -12.16 22.84 -36.43
CA PRO A 220 -13.45 22.13 -36.61
C PRO A 220 -13.30 20.67 -37.04
N GLU A 221 -12.15 20.28 -37.59
CA GLU A 221 -11.84 18.89 -37.95
C GLU A 221 -11.55 17.99 -36.74
N GLU A 222 -11.06 18.54 -35.63
CA GLU A 222 -10.82 17.78 -34.40
C GLU A 222 -12.13 17.49 -33.64
N LEU A 223 -13.15 18.33 -33.82
CA LEU A 223 -14.49 18.11 -33.23
C LEU A 223 -15.23 16.93 -33.86
N GLU A 224 -15.05 16.68 -35.17
CA GLU A 224 -15.69 15.53 -35.84
C GLU A 224 -15.08 14.18 -35.38
N GLU A 225 -13.79 14.14 -35.04
CA GLU A 225 -13.17 12.92 -34.50
C GLU A 225 -13.66 12.58 -33.08
N ILE A 226 -13.95 13.60 -32.26
CA ILE A 226 -14.46 13.42 -30.89
C ILE A 226 -15.88 12.84 -30.92
N GLU A 227 -16.79 13.36 -31.77
CA GLU A 227 -18.15 12.81 -31.90
C GLU A 227 -18.16 11.36 -32.42
N LEU A 228 -17.23 11.00 -33.32
CA LEU A 228 -17.08 9.63 -33.83
C LEU A 228 -16.58 8.63 -32.77
N LEU A 229 -15.84 9.09 -31.77
CA LEU A 229 -15.38 8.27 -30.65
C LEU A 229 -16.49 8.05 -29.61
N GLU A 230 -17.30 9.08 -29.33
CA GLU A 230 -18.44 8.94 -28.42
C GLU A 230 -19.51 8.00 -28.98
N ALA A 231 -19.79 8.06 -30.29
CA ALA A 231 -20.75 7.15 -30.94
C ALA A 231 -20.34 5.66 -30.88
N LYS A 232 -19.06 5.34 -30.67
CA LYS A 232 -18.58 3.96 -30.51
C LYS A 232 -18.72 3.41 -29.10
N LEU A 233 -19.00 4.26 -28.11
CA LEU A 233 -19.14 3.84 -26.72
C LEU A 233 -20.57 3.44 -26.33
N GLU A 234 -21.58 3.67 -27.18
CA GLU A 234 -22.99 3.46 -26.84
C GLU A 234 -23.60 2.08 -27.19
N PHE A 235 -22.84 1.09 -27.64
CA PHE A 235 -23.40 -0.25 -27.89
C PHE A 235 -22.50 -1.37 -27.36
N PRO A 236 -22.67 -1.80 -26.08
CA PRO A 236 -22.40 -3.19 -25.75
C PRO A 236 -23.45 -4.06 -26.44
N GLU A 237 -23.01 -4.84 -27.43
CA GLU A 237 -23.78 -5.89 -28.07
C GLU A 237 -24.49 -6.74 -27.01
N GLU A 238 -25.76 -7.05 -27.28
CA GLU A 238 -26.59 -7.95 -26.48
C GLU A 238 -25.79 -9.23 -26.19
N PHE A 239 -25.47 -9.43 -24.91
CA PHE A 239 -24.80 -10.60 -24.41
C PHE A 239 -25.76 -11.80 -24.58
N GLU A 240 -25.51 -12.62 -25.61
CA GLU A 240 -26.26 -13.85 -25.84
C GLU A 240 -26.13 -14.75 -24.61
N GLU A 241 -27.25 -14.94 -23.90
CA GLU A 241 -27.34 -15.85 -22.76
C GLU A 241 -27.04 -17.28 -23.23
N GLU A 242 -25.92 -17.84 -22.77
CA GLU A 242 -25.64 -19.26 -22.98
C GLU A 242 -26.70 -20.10 -22.25
N PRO A 243 -27.28 -21.13 -22.91
CA PRO A 243 -28.29 -21.98 -22.30
C PRO A 243 -27.70 -22.76 -21.14
N GLY A 244 -28.27 -22.54 -19.95
CA GLY A 244 -27.81 -23.14 -18.69
C GLY A 244 -27.70 -24.66 -18.74
N GLU A 245 -26.56 -25.16 -18.26
CA GLU A 245 -26.33 -26.58 -18.04
C GLU A 245 -27.31 -27.11 -16.97
N GLU A 246 -28.01 -28.19 -17.30
CA GLU A 246 -28.93 -28.86 -16.39
C GLU A 246 -28.19 -29.47 -15.19
N PRO A 247 -28.76 -29.42 -13.97
CA PRO A 247 -28.14 -29.99 -12.79
C PRO A 247 -28.07 -31.51 -12.90
N VAL A 248 -26.87 -32.06 -12.73
CA VAL A 248 -26.63 -33.51 -12.61
C VAL A 248 -27.15 -33.96 -11.25
N GLU A 249 -28.19 -34.80 -11.25
CA GLU A 249 -28.70 -35.46 -10.05
C GLU A 249 -27.65 -36.48 -9.55
N GLU A 250 -26.96 -36.15 -8.45
CA GLU A 250 -26.00 -37.03 -7.80
C GLU A 250 -26.76 -37.98 -6.85
N GLU A 251 -26.95 -39.23 -7.27
CA GLU A 251 -27.55 -40.29 -6.47
C GLU A 251 -26.64 -40.65 -5.28
N PHE A 252 -27.07 -40.30 -4.08
CA PHE A 252 -26.43 -40.71 -2.82
C PHE A 252 -26.76 -42.17 -2.53
N GLU A 253 -25.80 -43.08 -2.69
CA GLU A 253 -25.90 -44.46 -2.20
C GLU A 253 -25.69 -44.47 -0.68
N GLU A 254 -26.73 -44.81 0.08
CA GLU A 254 -26.64 -45.12 1.51
C GLU A 254 -25.99 -46.51 1.68
N GLU A 255 -24.79 -46.55 2.28
CA GLU A 255 -24.19 -47.81 2.73
C GLU A 255 -24.79 -48.30 4.07
N PRO A 256 -24.91 -49.63 4.26
CA PRO A 256 -25.72 -50.28 5.32
C PRO A 256 -25.10 -50.34 6.73
#